data_AF-A0AAJ8LLE7-F1
#
_entry.id   AF-A0AAJ8LLE7-F1
#
_cell.length_a   1.000
_cell.length_b   1.000
_cell.length_c   1.000
_cell.angle_alpha   90.00
_cell.angle_beta   90.00
_cell.angle_gamma   90.00
#
_symmetry.space_group_name_H-M   'P 1'
#
loop_
_entity.id
_entity.type
_entity.pdbx_description
1 polymer ?
#
loop_
_entity_poly.entity_id
_entity_poly.type
_entity_poly.pdbx_seq_one_letter_code
_entity_poly.pdbx_strand_id
1 'polypeptide(L)'
;MALISTILGFSAFGFGARCFQLGLQHRPIFEAFHGHAYAVMAFGLLGAGAYTAEQKQNEMLAAKKKVLLENREKENIAWEASKASQTAHAI
;
A
#
# COMPACT_ATOMS: atom_id res chain seq x y z
N MET A 1 2.56 4.16 -13.04
CA MET A 1 3.98 4.11 -12.60
C MET A 1 4.20 3.22 -11.37
N ALA A 2 3.33 3.25 -10.35
CA ALA A 2 3.50 2.47 -9.11
C ALA A 2 3.59 0.93 -9.30
N LEU A 3 2.88 0.36 -10.28
CA LEU A 3 2.98 -1.08 -10.59
C LEU A 3 4.39 -1.48 -11.06
N ILE A 4 4.96 -0.70 -11.98
CA ILE A 4 6.29 -1.00 -12.52
C ILE A 4 7.34 -0.82 -11.43
N SER A 5 7.23 0.22 -10.60
CA SER A 5 8.17 0.43 -9.50
C SER A 5 8.08 -0.65 -8.41
N THR A 6 6.89 -1.16 -8.09
CA THR A 6 6.72 -2.27 -7.14
C THR A 6 7.29 -3.57 -7.70
N ILE A 7 6.99 -3.91 -8.96
CA ILE A 7 7.58 -5.08 -9.62
C ILE A 7 9.11 -4.96 -9.68
N LEU A 8 9.66 -3.81 -10.10
CA LEU A 8 11.11 -3.59 -10.19
C LEU A 8 11.77 -3.62 -8.82
N GLY A 9 11.17 -3.00 -7.80
CA GLY A 9 11.70 -3.00 -6.44
C GLY A 9 11.79 -4.41 -5.85
N PHE A 10 10.71 -5.18 -5.97
CA PHE A 10 10.71 -6.58 -5.52
C PHE A 10 11.65 -7.46 -6.36
N SER A 11 11.70 -7.26 -7.67
CA SER A 11 12.63 -7.97 -8.57
C SER A 11 14.08 -7.72 -8.19
N ALA A 12 14.46 -6.45 -7.93
CA ALA A 12 15.79 -6.08 -7.47
C ALA A 12 16.09 -6.68 -6.10
N PHE A 13 15.11 -6.71 -5.20
CA PHE A 13 15.23 -7.41 -3.92
C PHE A 13 15.48 -8.92 -4.11
N GLY A 14 14.73 -9.60 -4.98
CA GLY A 14 14.93 -11.02 -5.28
C GLY A 14 16.31 -11.32 -5.87
N PHE A 15 16.79 -10.45 -6.77
CA PHE A 15 18.15 -10.52 -7.28
C PHE A 15 19.19 -10.38 -6.15
N GLY A 16 19.04 -9.36 -5.30
CA GLY A 16 19.90 -9.14 -4.15
C GLY A 16 19.89 -10.31 -3.16
N ALA A 17 18.72 -10.88 -2.89
CA ALA A 17 18.57 -12.06 -2.03
C ALA A 17 19.33 -13.27 -2.60
N ARG A 18 19.30 -13.48 -3.92
CA ARG A 18 20.10 -14.53 -4.58
C ARG A 18 21.61 -14.27 -4.49
N CYS A 19 22.04 -13.03 -4.74
CA CYS A 19 23.44 -12.64 -4.58
C CYS A 19 23.92 -12.85 -3.13
N PHE A 20 23.10 -12.47 -2.15
CA PHE A 20 23.38 -12.66 -0.73
C PHE A 20 23.48 -14.15 -0.35
N GLN A 21 22.57 -14.98 -0.86
CA GLN A 21 22.61 -16.43 -0.67
C GLN A 21 23.93 -17.03 -1.19
N LEU A 22 24.38 -16.63 -2.39
CA LEU A 22 25.63 -17.13 -2.97
C LEU A 22 26.85 -16.66 -2.16
N GLY A 23 26.84 -15.41 -1.70
CA GLY A 23 27.88 -14.87 -0.82
C GLY A 23 28.01 -15.66 0.49
N LEU A 24 26.87 -16.00 1.12
CA LEU A 24 26.83 -16.86 2.31
C LEU A 24 27.40 -18.26 2.07
N GLN A 25 27.24 -18.79 0.85
CA GLN A 25 27.78 -20.09 0.46
C GLN A 25 29.24 -20.02 -0.02
N HIS A 26 29.89 -18.85 0.07
CA HIS A 26 31.22 -18.60 -0.51
C HIS A 26 31.31 -18.96 -2.01
N ARG A 27 30.19 -18.84 -2.73
CA ARG A 27 30.10 -19.10 -4.17
C ARG A 27 30.18 -17.79 -4.95
N PRO A 28 30.70 -17.80 -6.19
CA PRO A 28 30.71 -16.61 -7.04
C PRO A 28 29.31 -16.01 -7.19
N ILE A 29 29.20 -14.68 -7.07
CA ILE A 29 27.92 -13.97 -7.00
C ILE A 29 27.08 -14.15 -8.27
N PHE A 30 27.72 -14.28 -9.44
CA PHE A 30 27.03 -14.48 -10.72
C PHE A 30 26.93 -15.94 -11.16
N GLU A 31 27.23 -16.87 -10.24
CA GLU A 31 27.11 -18.29 -10.55
C GLU A 31 25.65 -18.68 -10.79
N ALA A 32 25.43 -19.54 -11.80
CA ALA A 32 24.11 -20.04 -12.16
C ALA A 32 23.09 -18.92 -12.43
N PHE A 33 23.25 -18.22 -13.57
CA PHE A 33 22.40 -17.09 -13.96
C PHE A 33 20.89 -17.41 -13.98
N HIS A 34 20.53 -18.67 -14.26
CA HIS A 34 19.14 -19.14 -14.17
C HIS A 34 18.55 -18.95 -12.75
N GLY A 35 19.36 -19.12 -11.70
CA GLY A 35 18.92 -18.91 -10.31
C GLY A 35 18.56 -17.45 -10.02
N HIS A 36 19.27 -16.51 -10.63
CA HIS A 36 18.94 -15.09 -10.54
C HIS A 36 17.65 -14.78 -11.29
N ALA A 37 17.47 -15.35 -12.49
CA ALA A 37 16.22 -15.21 -13.24
C ALA A 37 15.01 -15.75 -12.46
N TYR A 38 15.12 -16.94 -11.84
CA TYR A 38 14.05 -17.49 -11.02
C TYR A 38 13.74 -16.61 -9.81
N ALA A 39 14.75 -16.10 -9.10
CA ALA A 39 14.54 -15.23 -7.95
C ALA A 39 13.89 -13.90 -8.36
N VAL A 40 14.38 -13.26 -9.42
CA VAL A 40 13.79 -12.04 -10.00
C VAL A 40 12.33 -12.26 -10.39
N MET A 41 12.03 -13.35 -11.09
CA MET A 41 10.65 -13.66 -11.49
C MET A 41 9.75 -13.94 -10.28
N ALA A 42 10.20 -14.76 -9.33
CA ALA A 42 9.42 -15.10 -8.15
C ALA A 42 9.08 -13.85 -7.32
N PHE A 43 10.07 -13.02 -7.01
CA PHE A 43 9.83 -11.78 -6.27
C PHE A 43 9.09 -10.73 -7.10
N GLY A 44 9.33 -10.63 -8.40
CA GLY A 44 8.58 -9.75 -9.29
C GLY A 44 7.08 -10.06 -9.30
N LEU A 45 6.71 -11.35 -9.32
CA LEU A 45 5.32 -11.79 -9.19
C LEU A 45 4.73 -11.45 -7.81
N LEU A 46 5.51 -11.60 -6.73
CA LEU A 46 5.10 -11.15 -5.40
C LEU A 46 4.86 -9.63 -5.36
N GLY A 47 5.71 -8.84 -6.01
CA GLY A 47 5.54 -7.38 -6.13
C GLY A 47 4.27 -7.00 -6.88
N ALA A 48 3.96 -7.69 -7.98
CA ALA A 48 2.71 -7.51 -8.71
C ALA A 48 1.48 -7.82 -7.83
N GLY A 49 1.52 -8.92 -7.07
CA GLY A 49 0.49 -9.28 -6.11
C GLY A 49 0.31 -8.22 -5.01
N ALA A 50 1.43 -7.76 -4.42
CA ALA A 50 1.43 -6.73 -3.39
C ALA A 50 0.77 -5.43 -3.87
N TYR A 51 1.06 -5.01 -5.10
CA TYR A 51 0.43 -3.84 -5.70
C TYR A 51 -1.10 -3.97 -5.81
N THR A 52 -1.60 -5.13 -6.24
CA THR A 52 -3.06 -5.35 -6.32
C THR A 52 -3.72 -5.35 -4.94
N ALA A 53 -3.04 -5.87 -3.92
CA ALA A 53 -3.53 -5.84 -2.54
C ALA A 53 -3.59 -4.40 -2.02
N GLU A 54 -2.54 -3.60 -2.26
CA GLU A 54 -2.49 -2.19 -1.88
C GLU A 54 -3.60 -1.37 -2.55
N GLN A 55 -3.87 -1.60 -3.84
CA GLN A 55 -4.99 -0.93 -4.52
C GLN A 55 -6.32 -1.17 -3.81
N LYS A 56 -6.63 -2.44 -3.49
CA LYS A 56 -7.87 -2.79 -2.78
C LYS A 56 -7.94 -2.14 -1.40
N GLN A 57 -6.82 -2.10 -0.68
CA GLN A 57 -6.75 -1.45 0.63
C GLN A 57 -7.02 0.05 0.53
N ASN A 58 -6.41 0.73 -0.44
CA ASN A 58 -6.62 2.16 -0.68
C ASN A 58 -8.06 2.49 -1.07
N GLU A 59 -8.68 1.63 -1.88
CA GLU A 59 -10.09 1.79 -2.25
C GLU A 59 -11.02 1.65 -1.04
N MET A 60 -10.79 0.65 -0.19
CA MET A 60 -11.53 0.48 1.07
C MET A 60 -11.31 1.65 2.04
N LEU A 61 -10.08 2.16 2.14
CA LEU A 61 -9.76 3.31 2.98
C LEU A 61 -10.43 4.59 2.46
N ALA A 62 -10.46 4.79 1.15
CA ALA A 62 -11.15 5.93 0.53
C ALA A 62 -12.66 5.88 0.80
N ALA A 63 -13.28 4.70 0.67
CA ALA A 63 -14.69 4.51 1.00
C ALA A 63 -14.98 4.82 2.48
N LYS A 64 -14.17 4.29 3.41
CA LYS A 64 -14.31 4.58 4.84
C LYS A 64 -14.12 6.07 5.15
N LYS A 65 -13.14 6.71 4.51
CA LYS A 65 -12.90 8.15 4.67
C LYS A 65 -14.10 8.98 4.23
N LYS A 66 -14.78 8.59 3.14
CA LYS A 66 -16.00 9.27 2.67
C LYS A 66 -17.11 9.21 3.73
N VAL A 67 -17.38 8.04 4.28
CA VAL A 67 -18.40 7.86 5.34
C VAL A 67 -18.09 8.73 6.57
N LEU A 68 -16.82 8.79 6.98
CA LEU A 68 -16.42 9.64 8.12
C LEU A 68 -16.63 11.13 7.86
N LEU A 69 -16.44 11.60 6.64
CA LEU A 69 -16.69 12.99 6.28
C LEU A 69 -18.18 13.31 6.24
N GLU A 70 -19.01 12.43 5.65
CA GLU A 70 -20.47 12.59 5.64
C GLU A 70 -21.07 12.62 7.06
N ASN A 71 -20.56 11.79 7.96
CA ASN A 71 -21.00 11.80 9.35
C ASN A 71 -20.60 13.10 10.07
N ARG A 72 -19.38 13.60 9.83
CA ARG A 72 -18.92 14.88 10.37
C ARG A 72 -19.77 16.06 9.88
N GLU A 73 -20.16 16.06 8.61
CA GLU A 73 -21.05 17.10 8.07
C GLU A 73 -22.42 17.07 8.77
N LYS A 74 -23.00 15.88 8.97
CA LYS A 74 -24.26 15.74 9.71
C LYS A 74 -24.16 16.20 11.15
N GLU A 75 -23.08 15.85 11.84
CA GLU A 75 -22.82 16.29 13.22
C GLU A 75 -22.69 17.81 13.31
N ASN A 76 -21.97 18.44 12.36
CA ASN A 76 -21.83 19.89 12.31
C ASN A 76 -23.18 20.58 12.10
N ILE A 77 -24.01 20.08 11.17
CA ILE A 77 -25.35 20.62 10.93
C ILE A 77 -26.23 20.50 12.18
N ALA A 78 -26.20 19.34 12.85
CA ALA A 78 -26.96 19.12 14.08
C ALA A 78 -26.48 20.04 15.22
N TRP A 79 -25.17 20.26 15.31
CA TRP A 79 -24.58 21.18 16.27
C TRP A 79 -25.00 22.63 16.02
N GLU A 80 -24.97 23.09 14.76
CA GLU A 80 -25.44 24.42 14.37
C GLU A 80 -26.93 24.62 14.67
N ALA A 81 -27.77 23.62 14.36
CA ALA A 81 -29.19 23.64 14.71
C ALA A 81 -29.41 23.72 16.24
N SER A 82 -28.61 22.99 17.02
CA SER A 82 -28.68 23.05 18.49
C SER A 82 -28.30 24.43 19.03
N LYS A 83 -27.25 25.07 18.48
CA LYS A 83 -26.87 26.44 18.83
C LYS A 83 -27.96 27.45 18.49
N ALA A 84 -28.55 27.36 17.30
CA ALA A 84 -29.63 28.24 16.88
C ALA A 84 -30.85 28.15 17.81
N SER A 85 -31.20 26.93 18.23
CA SER A 85 -32.29 26.71 19.20
C SER A 85 -31.97 27.27 20.60
N GLN A 86 -30.73 27.14 21.08
CA GLN A 86 -30.31 27.72 22.36
C GLN A 86 -30.29 29.25 22.34
N THR A 87 -29.84 29.87 21.24
CA THR A 87 -29.87 31.34 21.11
C THR A 87 -31.29 31.90 21.02
N ALA A 88 -32.21 31.18 20.38
CA ALA A 88 -33.61 31.59 20.29
C ALA A 88 -34.36 31.51 21.63
N HIS A 89 -33.95 30.61 22.53
CA HIS A 89 -34.56 30.43 23.84
C HIS A 89 -34.00 31.40 24.92
N ALA A 90 -32.93 32.15 24.60
CA ALA A 90 -32.25 33.09 25.49
C ALA A 90 -32.62 34.57 25.24
N ILE A 91 -33.48 34.86 24.26
CA ILE A 91 -34.10 36.17 23.97
C ILE A 91 -35.53 36.15 24.52
#